data_AF-A0A350QI05-F1
#
_entry.id   AF-A0A350QI05-F1
#
_cell.length_a   1.000
_cell.length_b   1.000
_cell.length_c   1.000
_cell.angle_alpha   90.00
_cell.angle_beta   90.00
_cell.angle_gamma   90.00
#
_symmetry.space_group_name_H-M   'P 1'
#
loop_
_entity.id
_entity.type
_entity.pdbx_description
1 polymer ?
#
loop_
_entity_poly.entity_id
_entity_poly.type
_entity_poly.pdbx_seq_one_letter_code
_entity_poly.pdbx_strand_id
1 'polypeptide(L)'
;MQQQLDFIGYIQRMLNEGEFVATYKFALLHAIADICVEHPLQQPDSELVITLDALVDKFILLYWHHAMPFAAGSDGDAALLKQNAGRQSKVISVLYKCQQNNIRNIRQLKQSIYWQPIYRATLATLKDGPLWRLQVLAKQPECFLYPHQDNGKFIKLNPGIAYSFRRFYDLVVYLAKNAWLQKIQSIKDNQKLLGAQSQLHEFLFGVDRNALNKARPVLIEIQRGLCFYCNKPLKDAISAEVDHFIPFARYSTDLGHNFVATHNNCNNSKRDYLAAQQHRDNWQEQNLHKFEKVLSTELAAYFYCDAEKSRAVSDWAYSVAQANGAKLWLSKDEFVITGSTQVTTAQLAPTKVKAANDAFTAAVSPDAVNINPLQLRYFPNIKIACGHFTTGDDSNVEYVNAPAGFGTLNPDKHFLARASGNSMNGGKHPILDGQLLLLELISPESAGSLQNCTVAIERQDESGDNQYLLRDVKKDANGQYHLIAKNPDFPVLIADESMLTFARLKAVVE
;
A
#
# COMPACT_ATOMS: atom_id res chain seq x y z
N MET A 1 21.58 -28.19 5.66
CA MET A 1 20.50 -29.02 6.26
C MET A 1 20.70 -29.22 7.76
N GLN A 2 21.85 -29.71 8.24
CA GLN A 2 22.09 -29.90 9.69
C GLN A 2 21.84 -28.63 10.52
N GLN A 3 22.45 -27.51 10.14
CA GLN A 3 22.28 -26.22 10.82
C GLN A 3 20.80 -25.76 10.92
N GLN A 4 19.98 -26.09 9.93
CA GLN A 4 18.54 -25.75 9.93
C GLN A 4 17.77 -26.62 10.93
N LEU A 5 18.14 -27.90 11.05
CA LEU A 5 17.58 -28.80 12.06
C LEU A 5 18.02 -28.38 13.47
N ASP A 6 19.30 -28.03 13.63
CA ASP A 6 19.84 -27.50 14.89
C ASP A 6 19.12 -26.22 15.31
N PHE A 7 18.81 -25.33 14.35
CA PHE A 7 18.03 -24.12 14.60
C PHE A 7 16.63 -24.45 15.13
N ILE A 8 15.88 -25.35 14.48
CA ILE A 8 14.55 -25.75 14.97
C ILE A 8 14.62 -26.41 16.35
N GLY A 9 15.58 -27.31 16.54
CA GLY A 9 15.83 -27.95 17.83
C GLY A 9 16.13 -26.91 18.92
N TYR A 10 16.96 -25.91 18.61
CA TYR A 10 17.28 -24.83 19.53
C TYR A 10 16.06 -23.95 19.85
N ILE A 11 15.22 -23.59 18.87
CA ILE A 11 14.00 -22.81 19.13
C ILE A 11 13.03 -23.57 20.06
N GLN A 12 12.88 -24.89 19.86
CA GLN A 12 12.06 -25.72 20.74
C GLN A 12 12.64 -25.78 22.16
N ARG A 13 13.95 -26.03 22.29
CA ARG A 13 14.63 -26.02 23.59
C ARG A 13 14.53 -24.66 24.27
N MET A 14 14.70 -23.57 23.55
CA MET A 14 14.56 -22.21 24.08
C MET A 14 13.19 -22.02 24.72
N LEU A 15 12.10 -22.38 24.02
CA LEU A 15 10.74 -22.19 24.52
C LEU A 15 10.38 -23.11 25.70
N ASN A 16 11.00 -24.29 25.80
CA ASN A 16 10.72 -25.28 26.83
C ASN A 16 11.63 -25.14 28.08
N GLU A 17 12.93 -24.93 27.88
CA GLU A 17 13.96 -24.87 28.93
C GLU A 17 14.25 -23.44 29.40
N GLY A 18 13.78 -22.44 28.64
CA GLY A 18 13.93 -21.03 28.98
C GLY A 18 12.92 -20.55 30.02
N GLU A 19 13.33 -19.65 30.91
CA GLU A 19 12.42 -19.06 31.89
C GLU A 19 11.64 -17.87 31.28
N PHE A 20 10.37 -18.08 30.92
CA PHE A 20 9.47 -17.03 30.37
C PHE A 20 8.55 -16.43 31.45
N VAL A 21 9.13 -15.58 32.30
CA VAL A 21 8.38 -14.88 33.37
C VAL A 21 7.52 -13.72 32.86
N ALA A 22 7.84 -13.17 31.68
CA ALA A 22 7.17 -12.06 31.00
C ALA A 22 7.09 -12.31 29.49
N THR A 23 6.31 -11.52 28.76
CA THR A 23 6.10 -11.72 27.32
C THR A 23 7.23 -11.20 26.42
N TYR A 24 8.17 -10.40 26.96
CA TYR A 24 9.21 -9.72 26.17
C TYR A 24 10.14 -10.66 25.41
N LYS A 25 10.38 -11.88 25.89
CA LYS A 25 11.21 -12.84 25.15
C LYS A 25 10.50 -13.34 23.88
N PHE A 26 9.18 -13.55 23.93
CA PHE A 26 8.40 -13.90 22.74
C PHE A 26 8.38 -12.74 21.74
N ALA A 27 8.23 -11.51 22.23
CA ALA A 27 8.33 -10.32 21.41
C ALA A 27 9.70 -10.17 20.74
N LEU A 28 10.80 -10.47 21.44
CA LEU A 28 12.14 -10.45 20.85
C LEU A 28 12.35 -11.51 19.79
N LEU A 29 11.91 -12.74 20.05
CA LEU A 29 12.01 -13.81 19.08
C LEU A 29 11.23 -13.46 17.79
N HIS A 30 10.03 -12.93 17.95
CA HIS A 30 9.19 -12.48 16.83
C HIS A 30 9.81 -11.29 16.09
N ALA A 31 10.31 -10.27 16.81
CA ALA A 31 10.96 -9.11 16.21
C ALA A 31 12.21 -9.49 15.40
N ILE A 32 13.02 -10.43 15.87
CA ILE A 32 14.18 -10.93 15.12
C ILE A 32 13.71 -11.64 13.85
N ALA A 33 12.66 -12.47 13.93
CA ALA A 33 12.11 -13.18 12.78
C ALA A 33 11.59 -12.19 11.71
N ASP A 34 10.83 -11.17 12.11
CA ASP A 34 10.35 -10.08 11.25
C ASP A 34 11.51 -9.37 10.54
N ILE A 35 12.51 -8.93 11.31
CA ILE A 35 13.68 -8.25 10.73
C ILE A 35 14.41 -9.15 9.73
N CYS A 36 14.53 -10.45 9.98
CA CYS A 36 15.17 -11.36 9.04
C CYS A 36 14.44 -11.46 7.68
N VAL A 37 13.11 -11.29 7.64
CA VAL A 37 12.35 -11.33 6.37
C VAL A 37 12.23 -9.97 5.70
N GLU A 38 12.43 -8.88 6.45
CA GLU A 38 12.36 -7.49 5.99
C GLU A 38 13.64 -6.97 5.36
N HIS A 39 14.75 -7.69 5.51
CA HIS A 39 16.02 -7.36 4.90
C HIS A 39 16.34 -8.31 3.75
N PRO A 40 16.85 -7.80 2.61
CA PRO A 40 17.37 -8.65 1.56
C PRO A 40 18.56 -9.44 2.11
N LEU A 41 18.61 -10.72 1.78
CA LEU A 41 19.66 -11.62 2.24
C LEU A 41 20.49 -12.04 1.02
N GLN A 42 21.79 -11.77 1.05
CA GLN A 42 22.67 -11.97 -0.10
C GLN A 42 23.04 -13.45 -0.30
N GLN A 43 23.42 -14.15 0.78
CA GLN A 43 23.81 -15.57 0.75
C GLN A 43 23.34 -16.32 2.00
N PRO A 44 23.10 -17.65 1.96
CA PRO A 44 22.56 -18.40 3.11
C PRO A 44 23.37 -18.29 4.41
N ASP A 45 24.68 -18.07 4.33
CA ASP A 45 25.61 -17.93 5.45
C ASP A 45 25.83 -16.48 5.90
N SER A 46 25.19 -15.51 5.24
CA SER A 46 25.32 -14.08 5.58
C SER A 46 24.93 -13.83 7.04
N GLU A 47 25.82 -13.15 7.76
CA GLU A 47 25.52 -12.60 9.07
C GLU A 47 24.63 -11.36 8.92
N LEU A 48 23.66 -11.19 9.81
CA LEU A 48 22.77 -10.03 9.81
C LEU A 48 23.02 -9.20 11.07
N VAL A 49 23.36 -7.92 10.88
CA VAL A 49 23.45 -6.94 11.95
C VAL A 49 22.07 -6.32 12.17
N ILE A 50 21.53 -6.47 13.38
CA ILE A 50 20.26 -5.89 13.79
C ILE A 50 20.52 -4.82 14.84
N THR A 51 20.24 -3.56 14.51
CA THR A 51 20.40 -2.44 15.45
C THR A 51 19.38 -2.52 16.58
N LEU A 52 19.74 -2.00 17.75
CA LEU A 52 18.77 -1.88 18.85
C LEU A 52 17.61 -0.94 18.49
N ASP A 53 17.84 0.04 17.62
CA ASP A 53 16.79 0.93 17.10
C ASP A 53 15.73 0.13 16.31
N ALA A 54 16.17 -0.77 15.43
CA ALA A 54 15.26 -1.64 14.68
C ALA A 54 14.46 -2.57 15.61
N LEU A 55 15.11 -3.11 16.65
CA LEU A 55 14.42 -3.92 17.66
C LEU A 55 13.41 -3.10 18.48
N VAL A 56 13.74 -1.86 18.85
CA VAL A 56 12.82 -0.97 19.57
C VAL A 56 11.60 -0.65 18.71
N ASP A 57 11.80 -0.28 17.44
CA ASP A 57 10.71 -0.02 16.50
C ASP A 57 9.78 -1.25 16.39
N LYS A 58 10.36 -2.45 16.26
CA LYS A 58 9.59 -3.68 16.16
C LYS A 58 8.87 -4.06 17.45
N PHE A 59 9.50 -3.88 18.60
CA PHE A 59 8.82 -4.08 19.88
C PHE A 59 7.61 -3.17 20.05
N ILE A 60 7.77 -1.89 19.74
CA ILE A 60 6.70 -0.91 19.85
C ILE A 60 5.53 -1.31 18.95
N LEU A 61 5.82 -1.75 17.72
CA LEU A 61 4.81 -2.23 16.78
C LEU A 61 4.08 -3.47 17.31
N LEU A 62 4.82 -4.49 17.77
CA LEU A 62 4.24 -5.73 18.29
C LEU A 62 3.37 -5.53 19.54
N TYR A 63 3.70 -4.55 20.38
CA TYR A 63 2.93 -4.22 21.59
C TYR A 63 1.83 -3.17 21.36
N TRP A 64 1.68 -2.64 20.14
CA TRP A 64 0.76 -1.53 19.87
C TRP A 64 -0.69 -1.86 20.27
N HIS A 65 -1.24 -2.97 19.78
CA HIS A 65 -2.61 -3.40 20.13
C HIS A 65 -2.72 -3.90 21.57
N HIS A 66 -1.64 -4.45 22.13
CA HIS A 66 -1.61 -4.94 23.51
C HIS A 66 -1.80 -3.82 24.55
N ALA A 67 -1.60 -2.57 24.14
CA ALA A 67 -1.78 -1.39 25.00
C ALA A 67 -3.20 -0.83 25.00
N MET A 68 -4.15 -1.48 24.31
CA MET A 68 -5.57 -1.10 24.32
C MET A 68 -6.34 -1.81 25.47
N PRO A 69 -7.45 -1.23 25.98
CA PRO A 69 -8.35 -1.94 26.88
C PRO A 69 -8.93 -3.20 26.22
N PHE A 70 -8.89 -4.33 26.92
CA PHE A 70 -9.39 -5.60 26.37
C PHE A 70 -10.91 -5.76 26.53
N ALA A 71 -11.44 -5.41 27.70
CA ALA A 71 -12.87 -5.56 27.99
C ALA A 71 -13.64 -4.29 27.58
N ALA A 72 -14.60 -4.44 26.65
CA ALA A 72 -15.46 -3.35 26.22
C ALA A 72 -16.25 -2.78 27.42
N GLY A 73 -16.19 -1.45 27.60
CA GLY A 73 -16.85 -0.74 28.70
C GLY A 73 -16.04 -0.66 30.01
N SER A 74 -14.80 -1.14 30.03
CA SER A 74 -13.86 -0.90 31.13
C SER A 74 -12.81 0.13 30.72
N ASP A 75 -12.69 1.22 31.46
CA ASP A 75 -11.71 2.28 31.21
C ASP A 75 -10.56 2.25 32.22
N GLY A 76 -9.39 2.74 31.80
CA GLY A 76 -8.22 2.90 32.65
C GLY A 76 -7.28 1.70 32.68
N ASP A 77 -6.17 1.84 33.42
CA ASP A 77 -5.07 0.86 33.47
C ASP A 77 -5.50 -0.54 33.92
N ALA A 78 -6.61 -0.65 34.66
CA ALA A 78 -7.16 -1.93 35.15
C ALA A 78 -7.79 -2.78 34.04
N ALA A 79 -8.15 -2.18 32.89
CA ALA A 79 -8.71 -2.86 31.74
C ALA A 79 -7.63 -3.42 30.77
N LEU A 80 -6.35 -3.13 31.04
CA LEU A 80 -5.22 -3.57 30.24
C LEU A 80 -4.77 -4.98 30.64
N LEU A 81 -4.44 -5.80 29.64
CA LEU A 81 -3.82 -7.10 29.88
C LEU A 81 -2.38 -6.92 30.36
N LYS A 82 -2.05 -7.53 31.50
CA LYS A 82 -0.69 -7.57 32.02
C LYS A 82 0.19 -8.46 31.16
N GLN A 83 1.41 -8.00 30.93
CA GLN A 83 2.44 -8.68 30.12
C GLN A 83 3.48 -9.44 30.97
N ASN A 84 3.38 -9.34 32.30
CA ASN A 84 4.23 -10.05 33.24
C ASN A 84 3.46 -10.31 34.56
N ALA A 85 3.99 -11.19 35.40
CA ALA A 85 3.44 -11.40 36.74
C ALA A 85 3.80 -10.21 37.65
N GLY A 86 2.79 -9.55 38.22
CA GLY A 86 2.99 -8.43 39.13
C GLY A 86 2.62 -7.08 38.52
N ARG A 87 3.62 -6.21 38.28
CA ARG A 87 3.40 -4.82 37.86
C ARG A 87 3.14 -4.68 36.35
N GLN A 88 2.37 -3.68 35.96
CA GLN A 88 2.15 -3.44 34.54
C GLN A 88 3.47 -3.12 33.81
N SER A 89 3.58 -3.61 32.57
CA SER A 89 4.70 -3.31 31.68
C SER A 89 4.84 -1.81 31.48
N LYS A 90 6.05 -1.26 31.64
CA LYS A 90 6.31 0.15 31.38
C LYS A 90 6.06 0.51 29.91
N VAL A 91 6.39 -0.39 28.99
CA VAL A 91 6.11 -0.25 27.55
C VAL A 91 4.61 -0.09 27.33
N ILE A 92 3.80 -1.00 27.89
CA ILE A 92 2.34 -0.94 27.79
C ILE A 92 1.76 0.34 28.40
N SER A 93 2.15 0.70 29.62
CA SER A 93 1.63 1.91 30.26
C SER A 93 1.95 3.18 29.48
N VAL A 94 3.14 3.27 28.88
CA VAL A 94 3.51 4.42 28.05
C VAL A 94 2.70 4.42 26.76
N LEU A 95 2.60 3.30 26.05
CA LEU A 95 1.80 3.19 24.83
C LEU A 95 0.32 3.53 25.06
N TYR A 96 -0.27 2.99 26.14
CA TYR A 96 -1.65 3.28 26.52
C TYR A 96 -1.84 4.79 26.74
N LYS A 97 -0.94 5.43 27.49
CA LYS A 97 -0.98 6.89 27.69
C LYS A 97 -0.91 7.66 26.35
N CYS A 98 -0.12 7.20 25.39
CA CYS A 98 -0.06 7.81 24.06
C CYS A 98 -1.42 7.70 23.35
N GLN A 99 -2.01 6.51 23.36
CA GLN A 99 -3.30 6.23 22.71
C GLN A 99 -4.45 7.04 23.32
N GLN A 100 -4.45 7.22 24.64
CA GLN A 100 -5.39 8.11 25.34
C GLN A 100 -5.25 9.59 24.94
N ASN A 101 -4.10 10.00 24.41
CA ASN A 101 -3.85 11.35 23.88
C ASN A 101 -4.04 11.42 22.37
N ASN A 102 -4.96 10.63 21.82
CA ASN A 102 -5.34 10.59 20.40
C ASN A 102 -4.21 10.24 19.43
N ILE A 103 -3.16 9.56 19.89
CA ILE A 103 -2.15 8.98 18.99
C ILE A 103 -2.68 7.63 18.51
N ARG A 104 -3.00 7.54 17.22
CA ARG A 104 -3.68 6.40 16.62
C ARG A 104 -2.77 5.49 15.80
N ASN A 105 -1.55 5.93 15.47
CA ASN A 105 -0.58 5.09 14.77
C ASN A 105 0.89 5.43 15.13
N ILE A 106 1.80 4.57 14.67
CA ILE A 106 3.24 4.67 14.95
C ILE A 106 3.86 5.95 14.38
N ARG A 107 3.40 6.46 13.23
CA ARG A 107 3.93 7.72 12.68
C ARG A 107 3.62 8.90 13.59
N GLN A 108 2.36 9.02 14.02
CA GLN A 108 1.95 10.03 14.98
C GLN A 108 2.74 9.89 16.29
N LEU A 109 2.97 8.65 16.76
CA LEU A 109 3.80 8.41 17.94
C LEU A 109 5.21 8.97 17.76
N LYS A 110 5.90 8.62 16.65
CA LYS A 110 7.26 9.08 16.34
C LYS A 110 7.38 10.60 16.24
N GLN A 111 6.32 11.28 15.80
CA GLN A 111 6.25 12.75 15.70
C GLN A 111 5.82 13.43 17.01
N SER A 112 5.38 12.67 18.01
CA SER A 112 4.87 13.21 19.26
C SER A 112 5.94 13.34 20.35
N ILE A 113 5.62 14.10 21.40
CA ILE A 113 6.42 14.20 22.62
C ILE A 113 6.62 12.85 23.34
N TYR A 114 5.80 11.84 23.03
CA TYR A 114 5.86 10.55 23.69
C TYR A 114 6.88 9.58 23.08
N TRP A 115 7.41 9.90 21.88
CA TRP A 115 8.40 9.06 21.20
C TRP A 115 9.64 8.78 22.05
N GLN A 116 10.25 9.83 22.61
CA GLN A 116 11.48 9.69 23.40
C GLN A 116 11.24 8.86 24.68
N PRO A 117 10.18 9.09 25.47
CA PRO A 117 9.81 8.22 26.59
C PRO A 117 9.61 6.75 26.22
N ILE A 118 8.83 6.44 25.17
CA ILE A 118 8.56 5.03 24.80
C ILE A 118 9.82 4.35 24.26
N TYR A 119 10.60 5.05 23.44
CA TYR A 119 11.86 4.55 22.90
C TYR A 119 12.81 4.16 24.05
N ARG A 120 13.03 5.07 25.02
CA ARG A 120 13.91 4.81 26.17
C ARG A 120 13.40 3.67 27.04
N ALA A 121 12.10 3.62 27.31
CA ALA A 121 11.50 2.54 28.11
C ALA A 121 11.63 1.17 27.42
N THR A 122 11.44 1.13 26.11
CA THR A 122 11.56 -0.10 25.31
C THR A 122 13.01 -0.55 25.20
N LEU A 123 13.93 0.39 24.93
CA LEU A 123 15.37 0.12 24.87
C LEU A 123 15.89 -0.43 26.20
N ALA A 124 15.52 0.21 27.33
CA ALA A 124 15.87 -0.28 28.66
C ALA A 124 15.27 -1.67 28.90
N THR A 125 14.00 -1.90 28.55
CA THR A 125 13.36 -3.21 28.70
C THR A 125 14.10 -4.30 27.92
N LEU A 126 14.48 -4.04 26.67
CA LEU A 126 15.30 -4.93 25.85
C LEU A 126 16.64 -5.23 26.52
N LYS A 127 17.34 -4.16 26.93
CA LYS A 127 18.66 -4.16 27.57
C LYS A 127 18.66 -4.56 29.04
N ASP A 128 17.54 -4.87 29.69
CA ASP A 128 17.52 -5.37 31.08
C ASP A 128 17.02 -6.82 31.13
N GLY A 129 16.44 -7.29 30.02
CA GLY A 129 15.63 -8.49 29.97
C GLY A 129 15.97 -9.38 28.78
N PRO A 130 15.14 -9.37 27.73
CA PRO A 130 15.13 -10.43 26.74
C PRO A 130 16.44 -10.52 25.94
N LEU A 131 17.19 -9.44 25.74
CA LEU A 131 18.35 -9.46 24.82
C LEU A 131 19.40 -10.53 25.19
N TRP A 132 19.75 -10.66 26.47
CA TRP A 132 20.61 -11.77 26.91
C TRP A 132 19.82 -12.94 27.48
N ARG A 133 18.66 -12.71 28.11
CA ARG A 133 17.91 -13.80 28.78
C ARG A 133 17.22 -14.74 27.79
N LEU A 134 17.01 -14.35 26.54
CA LEU A 134 16.37 -15.18 25.52
C LEU A 134 17.14 -16.49 25.31
N GLN A 135 18.47 -16.43 25.41
CA GLN A 135 19.38 -17.54 25.10
C GLN A 135 19.99 -18.18 26.35
N VAL A 136 19.30 -18.03 27.49
CA VAL A 136 19.64 -18.72 28.75
C VAL A 136 18.68 -19.89 28.91
N LEU A 137 19.20 -21.11 28.73
CA LEU A 137 18.48 -22.37 28.81
C LEU A 137 18.99 -23.15 30.01
N ALA A 138 18.08 -23.67 30.85
CA ALA A 138 18.47 -24.38 32.08
C ALA A 138 19.53 -23.62 32.93
N LYS A 139 19.42 -22.29 32.99
CA LYS A 139 20.33 -21.35 33.67
C LYS A 139 21.74 -21.22 33.09
N GLN A 140 21.99 -21.77 31.89
CA GLN A 140 23.25 -21.64 31.17
C GLN A 140 23.09 -20.78 29.90
N PRO A 141 24.02 -19.85 29.61
CA PRO A 141 24.01 -19.10 28.37
C PRO A 141 24.50 -19.97 27.20
N GLU A 142 23.71 -20.10 26.13
CA GLU A 142 24.09 -20.85 24.92
C GLU A 142 24.52 -19.96 23.75
N CYS A 143 24.04 -18.71 23.68
CA CYS A 143 24.43 -17.73 22.64
C CYS A 143 24.31 -18.23 21.18
N PHE A 144 23.38 -19.14 20.90
CA PHE A 144 23.24 -19.80 19.59
C PHE A 144 22.80 -18.87 18.45
N LEU A 145 21.88 -17.94 18.70
CA LEU A 145 21.39 -16.97 17.71
C LEU A 145 22.40 -15.85 17.47
N TYR A 146 23.00 -15.35 18.55
CA TYR A 146 23.97 -14.25 18.53
C TYR A 146 24.79 -14.25 19.84
N PRO A 147 26.04 -13.76 19.82
CA PRO A 147 26.86 -13.65 21.02
C PRO A 147 26.32 -12.58 21.97
N HIS A 148 26.48 -12.80 23.28
CA HIS A 148 26.26 -11.73 24.26
C HIS A 148 27.41 -10.74 24.17
N GLN A 149 27.08 -9.48 23.89
CA GLN A 149 28.02 -8.36 23.87
C GLN A 149 27.58 -7.32 24.89
N ASP A 150 28.48 -6.94 25.79
CA ASP A 150 28.21 -5.87 26.74
C ASP A 150 28.18 -4.52 26.01
N ASN A 151 27.18 -3.69 26.33
CA ASN A 151 27.03 -2.33 25.81
C ASN A 151 26.95 -2.17 24.27
N GLY A 152 26.63 -3.24 23.53
CA GLY A 152 26.39 -3.17 22.09
C GLY A 152 25.22 -2.26 21.71
N LYS A 153 25.32 -1.60 20.53
CA LYS A 153 24.22 -0.87 19.88
C LYS A 153 23.45 -1.72 18.87
N PHE A 154 23.85 -2.97 18.71
CA PHE A 154 23.30 -3.94 17.78
C PHE A 154 23.53 -5.35 18.31
N ILE A 155 22.81 -6.32 17.77
CA ILE A 155 23.18 -7.74 17.80
C ILE A 155 23.62 -8.16 16.40
N LYS A 156 24.56 -9.09 16.33
CA LYS A 156 24.98 -9.71 15.07
C LYS A 156 24.56 -11.16 15.11
N LEU A 157 23.62 -11.54 14.24
CA LEU A 157 23.20 -12.93 14.14
C LEU A 157 24.38 -13.79 13.67
N ASN A 158 24.56 -14.94 14.32
CA ASN A 158 25.57 -15.92 13.91
C ASN A 158 25.32 -16.36 12.45
N PRO A 159 26.37 -16.78 11.72
CA PRO A 159 26.24 -17.23 10.33
C PRO A 159 25.11 -18.25 10.16
N GLY A 160 24.27 -18.09 9.13
CA GLY A 160 23.17 -19.02 8.82
C GLY A 160 21.90 -18.87 9.68
N ILE A 161 21.93 -18.10 10.78
CA ILE A 161 20.75 -17.90 11.63
C ILE A 161 19.68 -17.05 10.93
N ALA A 162 20.06 -15.96 10.25
CA ALA A 162 19.13 -15.13 9.51
C ALA A 162 18.40 -15.91 8.40
N TYR A 163 19.14 -16.75 7.67
CA TYR A 163 18.58 -17.65 6.67
C TYR A 163 17.63 -18.68 7.29
N SER A 164 17.97 -19.24 8.47
CA SER A 164 17.11 -20.19 9.18
C SER A 164 15.81 -19.55 9.68
N PHE A 165 15.88 -18.33 10.22
CA PHE A 165 14.67 -17.54 10.56
C PHE A 165 13.79 -17.34 9.32
N ARG A 166 14.35 -16.94 8.18
CA ARG A 166 13.58 -16.81 6.93
C ARG A 166 12.96 -18.14 6.51
N ARG A 167 13.72 -19.24 6.55
CA ARG A 167 13.24 -20.56 6.13
C ARG A 167 12.05 -21.05 6.95
N PHE A 168 12.07 -20.76 8.25
CA PHE A 168 11.11 -21.27 9.23
C PHE A 168 10.26 -20.17 9.89
N TYR A 169 10.15 -19.01 9.26
CA TYR A 169 9.49 -17.83 9.82
C TYR A 169 8.07 -18.15 10.30
N ASP A 170 7.25 -18.78 9.45
CA ASP A 170 5.86 -19.13 9.77
C ASP A 170 5.79 -19.98 11.05
N LEU A 171 6.69 -20.96 11.21
CA LEU A 171 6.77 -21.82 12.40
C LEU A 171 7.24 -21.05 13.64
N VAL A 172 8.31 -20.26 13.52
CA VAL A 172 8.87 -19.49 14.63
C VAL A 172 7.86 -18.47 15.16
N VAL A 173 7.21 -17.73 14.26
CA VAL A 173 6.19 -16.72 14.61
C VAL A 173 4.96 -17.39 15.21
N TYR A 174 4.50 -18.52 14.65
CA TYR A 174 3.41 -19.30 15.22
C TYR A 174 3.73 -19.75 16.66
N LEU A 175 4.92 -20.32 16.89
CA LEU A 175 5.34 -20.76 18.23
C LEU A 175 5.44 -19.59 19.20
N ALA A 176 6.03 -18.47 18.76
CA ALA A 176 6.17 -17.27 19.58
C ALA A 176 4.80 -16.68 19.96
N LYS A 177 3.88 -16.50 19.00
CA LYS A 177 2.54 -15.96 19.25
C LYS A 177 1.71 -16.87 20.16
N ASN A 178 1.75 -18.18 19.95
CA ASN A 178 1.01 -19.13 20.80
C ASN A 178 1.55 -19.19 22.22
N ALA A 179 2.87 -19.28 22.39
CA ALA A 179 3.48 -19.27 23.72
C ALA A 179 3.23 -17.93 24.44
N TRP A 180 3.21 -16.81 23.71
CA TRP A 180 2.80 -15.51 24.22
C TRP A 180 1.33 -15.50 24.66
N LEU A 181 0.41 -16.00 23.82
CA LEU A 181 -1.01 -16.11 24.16
C LEU A 181 -1.22 -16.92 25.44
N GLN A 182 -0.60 -18.10 25.52
CA GLN A 182 -0.63 -18.96 26.70
C GLN A 182 -0.07 -18.24 27.94
N LYS A 183 1.01 -17.45 27.78
CA LYS A 183 1.56 -16.65 28.87
C LYS A 183 0.60 -15.58 29.37
N ILE A 184 -0.11 -14.89 28.46
CA ILE A 184 -1.12 -13.89 28.84
C ILE A 184 -2.26 -14.56 29.62
N GLN A 185 -2.70 -15.72 29.16
CA GLN A 185 -3.71 -16.52 29.85
C GLN A 185 -3.20 -17.01 31.20
N SER A 186 -1.93 -17.42 31.33
CA SER A 186 -1.41 -17.93 32.61
C SER A 186 -1.29 -16.87 33.71
N ILE A 187 -1.36 -15.57 33.38
CA ILE A 187 -1.25 -14.49 34.38
C ILE A 187 -2.58 -14.37 35.14
N LYS A 188 -2.54 -14.66 36.45
CA LYS A 188 -3.72 -14.66 37.33
C LYS A 188 -4.54 -13.37 37.26
N ASP A 189 -3.88 -12.22 37.15
CA ASP A 189 -4.55 -10.92 37.09
C ASP A 189 -5.38 -10.74 35.81
N ASN A 190 -4.96 -11.36 34.71
CA ASN A 190 -5.67 -11.27 33.43
C ASN A 190 -6.96 -12.10 33.43
N GLN A 191 -7.07 -13.12 34.30
CA GLN A 191 -8.23 -14.01 34.35
C GLN A 191 -9.54 -13.27 34.60
N LYS A 192 -9.48 -12.13 35.31
CA LYS A 192 -10.63 -11.27 35.56
C LYS A 192 -11.18 -10.59 34.29
N LEU A 193 -10.32 -10.41 33.28
CA LEU A 193 -10.65 -9.73 32.02
C LEU A 193 -11.02 -10.69 30.89
N LEU A 194 -10.50 -11.92 30.91
CA LEU A 194 -10.57 -12.81 29.75
C LEU A 194 -11.97 -13.38 29.45
N GLY A 195 -12.84 -13.57 30.45
CA GLY A 195 -14.21 -14.06 30.21
C GLY A 195 -14.29 -15.47 29.57
N ALA A 196 -15.51 -15.99 29.37
CA ALA A 196 -15.74 -17.36 28.88
C ALA A 196 -15.63 -17.53 27.34
N GLN A 197 -15.63 -16.44 26.58
CA GLN A 197 -15.56 -16.43 25.10
C GLN A 197 -14.52 -15.40 24.60
N SER A 198 -13.27 -15.47 25.09
CA SER A 198 -12.26 -14.45 24.82
C SER A 198 -11.79 -14.48 23.34
N GLN A 199 -11.98 -13.37 22.60
CA GLN A 199 -11.36 -13.13 21.28
C GLN A 199 -9.88 -12.70 21.40
N LEU A 200 -9.16 -13.26 22.37
CA LEU A 200 -7.84 -12.79 22.80
C LEU A 200 -6.81 -12.81 21.66
N HIS A 201 -6.80 -13.86 20.84
CA HIS A 201 -5.85 -13.95 19.73
C HIS A 201 -6.07 -12.81 18.71
N GLU A 202 -7.31 -12.56 18.31
CA GLU A 202 -7.66 -11.49 17.37
C GLU A 202 -7.35 -10.11 17.96
N PHE A 203 -7.59 -9.91 19.26
CA PHE A 203 -7.23 -8.66 19.93
C PHE A 203 -5.70 -8.40 19.94
N LEU A 204 -4.89 -9.42 20.25
CA LEU A 204 -3.43 -9.26 20.38
C LEU A 204 -2.73 -9.18 19.02
N PHE A 205 -3.15 -10.01 18.07
CA PHE A 205 -2.42 -10.25 16.82
C PHE A 205 -3.25 -10.07 15.54
N GLY A 206 -4.48 -9.57 15.65
CA GLY A 206 -5.38 -9.34 14.51
C GLY A 206 -5.12 -8.02 13.78
N VAL A 207 -6.00 -7.74 12.82
CA VAL A 207 -5.95 -6.58 11.91
C VAL A 207 -7.00 -5.56 12.30
N ASP A 208 -6.63 -4.28 12.34
CA ASP A 208 -7.62 -3.19 12.39
C ASP A 208 -8.22 -2.96 10.99
N ARG A 209 -9.34 -3.63 10.69
CA ARG A 209 -10.04 -3.48 9.41
C ARG A 209 -10.54 -2.06 9.15
N ASN A 210 -10.79 -1.27 10.21
CA ASN A 210 -11.21 0.12 10.04
C ASN A 210 -10.06 0.99 9.54
N ALA A 211 -8.83 0.69 9.96
CA ALA A 211 -7.64 1.34 9.43
C ALA A 211 -7.49 1.05 7.93
N LEU A 212 -7.65 -0.21 7.48
CA LEU A 212 -7.52 -0.61 6.07
C LEU A 212 -8.42 0.19 5.12
N ASN A 213 -9.61 0.59 5.56
CA ASN A 213 -10.53 1.41 4.74
C ASN A 213 -9.91 2.75 4.30
N LYS A 214 -8.88 3.25 4.99
CA LYS A 214 -8.15 4.47 4.61
C LYS A 214 -7.30 4.29 3.35
N ALA A 215 -6.88 3.07 3.03
CA ALA A 215 -6.14 2.79 1.80
C ALA A 215 -7.05 2.68 0.57
N ARG A 216 -8.34 2.36 0.76
CA ARG A 216 -9.27 2.05 -0.32
C ARG A 216 -9.35 3.14 -1.41
N PRO A 217 -9.54 4.44 -1.09
CA PRO A 217 -9.69 5.46 -2.13
C PRO A 217 -8.45 5.57 -3.03
N VAL A 218 -7.26 5.59 -2.41
CA VAL A 218 -5.97 5.65 -3.11
C VAL A 218 -5.80 4.43 -4.02
N LEU A 219 -6.13 3.24 -3.52
CA LEU A 219 -5.99 2.00 -4.30
C LEU A 219 -6.97 1.93 -5.48
N ILE A 220 -8.22 2.38 -5.30
CA ILE A 220 -9.20 2.46 -6.39
C ILE A 220 -8.71 3.41 -7.49
N GLU A 221 -8.13 4.55 -7.10
CA GLU A 221 -7.62 5.55 -8.04
C GLU A 221 -6.46 5.01 -8.88
N ILE A 222 -5.41 4.48 -8.24
CA ILE A 222 -4.24 3.95 -8.97
C ILE A 222 -4.58 2.72 -9.82
N GLN A 223 -5.61 1.95 -9.43
CA GLN A 223 -6.12 0.79 -10.16
C GLN A 223 -7.26 1.15 -11.13
N ARG A 224 -7.63 2.43 -11.27
CA ARG A 224 -8.68 2.90 -12.19
C ARG A 224 -10.03 2.20 -12.01
N GLY A 225 -10.40 1.92 -10.77
CA GLY A 225 -11.64 1.22 -10.45
C GLY A 225 -11.66 -0.26 -10.83
N LEU A 226 -10.52 -0.87 -11.19
CA LEU A 226 -10.42 -2.28 -11.52
C LEU A 226 -9.98 -3.10 -10.30
N CYS A 227 -10.49 -4.32 -10.21
CA CYS A 227 -10.02 -5.31 -9.24
C CYS A 227 -8.60 -5.75 -9.60
N PHE A 228 -7.68 -5.67 -8.65
CA PHE A 228 -6.27 -5.96 -8.87
C PHE A 228 -6.02 -7.36 -9.45
N TYR A 229 -6.74 -8.39 -8.98
CA TYR A 229 -6.47 -9.78 -9.39
C TYR A 229 -7.10 -10.18 -10.72
N CYS A 230 -8.31 -9.73 -11.02
CA CYS A 230 -9.04 -10.19 -12.21
C CYS A 230 -9.15 -9.14 -13.32
N ASN A 231 -8.69 -7.91 -13.05
CA ASN A 231 -8.75 -6.75 -13.94
C ASN A 231 -10.17 -6.40 -14.44
N LYS A 232 -11.22 -6.89 -13.75
CA LYS A 232 -12.61 -6.54 -14.05
C LYS A 232 -13.05 -5.34 -13.19
N PRO A 233 -14.01 -4.53 -13.66
CA PRO A 233 -14.50 -3.38 -12.90
C PRO A 233 -15.00 -3.76 -11.50
N LEU A 234 -14.61 -2.97 -10.50
CA LEU A 234 -15.24 -2.96 -9.17
C LEU A 234 -16.67 -2.42 -9.33
N LYS A 235 -17.63 -2.96 -8.57
CA LYS A 235 -19.03 -2.53 -8.69
C LYS A 235 -19.21 -1.06 -8.32
N ASP A 236 -18.57 -0.67 -7.23
CA ASP A 236 -18.56 0.69 -6.69
C ASP A 236 -17.39 0.82 -5.71
N ALA A 237 -17.07 2.06 -5.35
CA ALA A 237 -15.92 2.33 -4.49
C ALA A 237 -16.10 1.89 -3.03
N ILE A 238 -17.32 1.62 -2.57
CA ILE A 238 -17.61 1.24 -1.18
C ILE A 238 -17.49 -0.28 -1.01
N SER A 239 -17.91 -1.04 -2.00
CA SER A 239 -17.89 -2.51 -2.00
C SER A 239 -16.53 -3.13 -2.30
N ALA A 240 -15.55 -2.34 -2.74
CA ALA A 240 -14.18 -2.80 -2.94
C ALA A 240 -13.51 -3.20 -1.61
N GLU A 241 -12.89 -4.37 -1.56
CA GLU A 241 -12.13 -4.81 -0.40
C GLU A 241 -10.66 -4.45 -0.55
N VAL A 242 -10.03 -4.04 0.55
CA VAL A 242 -8.58 -3.87 0.63
C VAL A 242 -7.98 -5.19 1.08
N ASP A 243 -7.20 -5.83 0.21
CA ASP A 243 -6.47 -7.06 0.49
C ASP A 243 -4.98 -6.77 0.72
N HIS A 244 -4.34 -7.61 1.53
CA HIS A 244 -2.89 -7.69 1.63
C HIS A 244 -2.35 -8.62 0.54
N PHE A 245 -1.59 -8.06 -0.40
CA PHE A 245 -1.00 -8.83 -1.50
C PHE A 245 -0.18 -10.02 -0.97
N ILE A 246 0.80 -9.77 -0.10
CA ILE A 246 1.35 -10.80 0.78
C ILE A 246 0.38 -10.99 1.96
N PRO A 247 -0.23 -12.18 2.13
CA PRO A 247 -1.29 -12.37 3.12
C PRO A 247 -0.86 -12.04 4.56
N PHE A 248 -1.75 -11.40 5.32
CA PHE A 248 -1.49 -11.03 6.72
C PHE A 248 -1.19 -12.24 7.62
N ALA A 249 -1.76 -13.41 7.30
CA ALA A 249 -1.46 -14.67 7.97
C ALA A 249 0.01 -15.11 7.82
N ARG A 250 0.68 -14.67 6.74
CA ARG A 250 2.10 -14.95 6.46
C ARG A 250 3.02 -13.86 6.98
N TYR A 251 2.57 -12.62 7.02
CA TYR A 251 3.34 -11.49 7.57
C TYR A 251 2.39 -10.46 8.16
N SER A 252 2.37 -10.37 9.49
CA SER A 252 1.32 -9.66 10.24
C SER A 252 1.64 -8.19 10.54
N THR A 253 2.36 -7.52 9.63
CA THR A 253 2.61 -6.07 9.71
C THR A 253 1.95 -5.39 8.52
N ASP A 254 1.17 -4.34 8.81
CA ASP A 254 0.53 -3.50 7.82
C ASP A 254 1.55 -2.57 7.13
N LEU A 255 2.01 -2.98 5.95
CA LEU A 255 2.81 -2.17 5.05
C LEU A 255 1.90 -1.54 3.99
N GLY A 256 1.91 -0.20 3.89
CA GLY A 256 1.04 0.53 2.97
C GLY A 256 1.18 0.06 1.51
N HIS A 257 2.40 -0.23 1.07
CA HIS A 257 2.68 -0.74 -0.28
C HIS A 257 2.20 -2.17 -0.53
N ASN A 258 1.87 -2.94 0.51
CA ASN A 258 1.38 -4.32 0.38
C ASN A 258 -0.13 -4.40 0.13
N PHE A 259 -0.85 -3.27 0.07
CA PHE A 259 -2.29 -3.28 -0.13
C PHE A 259 -2.72 -3.20 -1.59
N VAL A 260 -3.83 -3.84 -1.93
CA VAL A 260 -4.49 -3.77 -3.25
C VAL A 260 -6.01 -3.73 -3.09
N ALA A 261 -6.73 -3.05 -4.00
CA ALA A 261 -8.20 -3.05 -4.02
C ALA A 261 -8.73 -4.20 -4.89
N THR A 262 -9.75 -4.91 -4.40
CA THR A 262 -10.19 -6.17 -4.98
C THR A 262 -11.70 -6.36 -4.89
N HIS A 263 -12.25 -7.26 -5.70
CA HIS A 263 -13.56 -7.83 -5.43
C HIS A 263 -13.48 -8.73 -4.20
N ASN A 264 -14.53 -8.69 -3.36
CA ASN A 264 -14.72 -9.63 -2.26
C ASN A 264 -14.51 -11.10 -2.69
N ASN A 265 -15.09 -11.52 -3.83
CA ASN A 265 -14.94 -12.90 -4.30
C ASN A 265 -13.49 -13.27 -4.65
N CYS A 266 -12.71 -12.34 -5.21
CA CYS A 266 -11.31 -12.61 -5.53
C CYS A 266 -10.48 -12.69 -4.24
N ASN A 267 -10.69 -11.73 -3.33
CA ASN A 267 -10.05 -11.71 -2.02
C ASN A 267 -10.32 -13.00 -1.23
N ASN A 268 -11.59 -13.38 -1.08
CA ASN A 268 -12.02 -14.59 -0.37
C ASN A 268 -11.63 -15.90 -1.06
N SER A 269 -11.29 -15.85 -2.35
CA SER A 269 -10.71 -17.00 -3.03
C SER A 269 -9.20 -17.10 -2.82
N LYS A 270 -8.48 -15.97 -2.81
CA LYS A 270 -7.04 -15.93 -2.53
C LYS A 270 -6.74 -16.27 -1.07
N ARG A 271 -7.50 -15.73 -0.12
CA ARG A 271 -7.30 -15.94 1.34
C ARG A 271 -5.82 -15.80 1.73
N ASP A 272 -5.28 -16.83 2.37
CA ASP A 272 -3.91 -16.92 2.87
C ASP A 272 -2.91 -17.47 1.85
N TYR A 273 -3.34 -17.73 0.61
CA TYR A 273 -2.45 -18.18 -0.46
C TYR A 273 -1.64 -17.01 -1.03
N LEU A 274 -0.39 -17.30 -1.39
CA LEU A 274 0.39 -16.40 -2.23
C LEU A 274 -0.20 -16.40 -3.64
N ALA A 275 -0.33 -15.22 -4.24
CA ALA A 275 -0.78 -15.09 -5.61
C ALA A 275 0.26 -15.64 -6.61
N ALA A 276 -0.18 -15.97 -7.82
CA ALA A 276 0.71 -16.42 -8.90
C ALA A 276 1.74 -15.36 -9.27
N GLN A 277 2.85 -15.77 -9.89
CA GLN A 277 3.96 -14.87 -10.23
C GLN A 277 3.50 -13.67 -11.06
N GLN A 278 2.56 -13.85 -12.00
CA GLN A 278 2.00 -12.73 -12.78
C GLN A 278 1.36 -11.65 -11.89
N HIS A 279 0.69 -12.03 -10.80
CA HIS A 279 0.07 -11.08 -9.88
C HIS A 279 1.12 -10.35 -9.05
N ARG A 280 2.23 -11.04 -8.73
CA ARG A 280 3.39 -10.43 -8.07
C ARG A 280 4.08 -9.41 -8.96
N ASP A 281 4.29 -9.75 -10.23
CA ASP A 281 4.93 -8.84 -11.18
C ASP A 281 4.08 -7.58 -11.35
N ASN A 282 2.76 -7.75 -11.53
CA ASN A 282 1.81 -6.63 -11.57
C ASN A 282 1.83 -5.79 -10.28
N TRP A 283 1.93 -6.44 -9.12
CA TRP A 283 1.94 -5.74 -7.82
C TRP A 283 3.24 -4.96 -7.64
N GLN A 284 4.38 -5.54 -8.01
CA GLN A 284 5.67 -4.86 -7.94
C GLN A 284 5.71 -3.66 -8.89
N GLU A 285 5.22 -3.81 -10.13
CA GLU A 285 5.17 -2.71 -11.10
C GLU A 285 4.22 -1.60 -10.63
N GLN A 286 3.01 -1.94 -10.18
CA GLN A 286 2.03 -0.97 -9.71
C GLN A 286 2.49 -0.28 -8.42
N ASN A 287 2.69 -1.05 -7.35
CA ASN A 287 2.83 -0.52 -6.00
C ASN A 287 4.26 -0.11 -5.66
N LEU A 288 5.27 -0.82 -6.16
CA LEU A 288 6.66 -0.59 -5.77
C LEU A 288 7.46 0.22 -6.80
N HIS A 289 6.94 0.41 -8.01
CA HIS A 289 7.61 1.18 -9.06
C HIS A 289 6.78 2.39 -9.49
N LYS A 290 5.66 2.18 -10.19
CA LYS A 290 4.85 3.26 -10.78
C LYS A 290 4.22 4.18 -9.75
N PHE A 291 3.65 3.63 -8.68
CA PHE A 291 2.92 4.38 -7.65
C PHE A 291 3.58 4.37 -6.27
N GLU A 292 4.86 4.00 -6.20
CA GLU A 292 5.61 3.95 -4.93
C GLU A 292 5.47 5.25 -4.14
N LYS A 293 5.76 6.39 -4.78
CA LYS A 293 5.70 7.72 -4.15
C LYS A 293 4.31 8.15 -3.76
N VAL A 294 3.29 7.76 -4.54
CA VAL A 294 1.89 8.08 -4.25
C VAL A 294 1.46 7.31 -3.00
N LEU A 295 1.70 6.00 -2.96
CA LEU A 295 1.40 5.17 -1.80
C LEU A 295 2.18 5.64 -0.56
N SER A 296 3.48 5.93 -0.69
CA SER A 296 4.31 6.47 0.38
C SER A 296 3.80 7.80 0.92
N THR A 297 3.24 8.66 0.07
CA THR A 297 2.72 9.97 0.49
C THR A 297 1.33 9.86 1.12
N GLU A 298 0.39 9.29 0.38
CA GLU A 298 -1.04 9.29 0.73
C GLU A 298 -1.35 8.33 1.89
N LEU A 299 -0.67 7.19 1.97
CA LEU A 299 -0.92 6.19 3.00
C LEU A 299 -0.11 6.43 4.28
N ALA A 300 0.96 7.22 4.23
CA ALA A 300 1.83 7.38 5.39
C ALA A 300 1.12 8.01 6.58
N ALA A 301 0.01 8.73 6.42
CA ALA A 301 -0.74 9.27 7.56
C ALA A 301 -1.38 8.16 8.42
N TYR A 302 -1.56 6.97 7.85
CA TYR A 302 -2.29 5.85 8.44
C TYR A 302 -1.42 4.60 8.63
N PHE A 303 -0.48 4.36 7.71
CA PHE A 303 0.32 3.12 7.67
C PHE A 303 1.82 3.40 7.60
N TYR A 304 2.61 2.41 8.02
CA TYR A 304 4.02 2.42 7.74
C TYR A 304 4.24 2.08 6.26
N CYS A 305 4.90 2.96 5.53
CA CYS A 305 5.13 2.83 4.09
C CYS A 305 6.63 2.68 3.86
N ASP A 306 7.01 1.56 3.26
CA ASP A 306 8.40 1.14 3.05
C ASP A 306 8.44 0.14 1.90
N ALA A 307 8.74 0.64 0.71
CA ALA A 307 8.69 -0.13 -0.52
C ALA A 307 9.78 -1.20 -0.57
N GLU A 308 10.99 -0.88 -0.08
CA GLU A 308 12.11 -1.83 0.02
C GLU A 308 11.78 -2.99 0.96
N LYS A 309 11.20 -2.68 2.13
CA LYS A 309 10.73 -3.72 3.05
C LYS A 309 9.63 -4.59 2.44
N SER A 310 8.68 -3.96 1.76
CA SER A 310 7.60 -4.69 1.07
C SER A 310 8.16 -5.62 -0.01
N ARG A 311 9.18 -5.18 -0.74
CA ARG A 311 9.93 -6.00 -1.71
C ARG A 311 10.63 -7.17 -1.02
N ALA A 312 11.38 -6.91 0.04
CA ALA A 312 12.12 -7.95 0.77
C ALA A 312 11.20 -9.04 1.34
N VAL A 313 10.04 -8.66 1.90
CA VAL A 313 9.01 -9.58 2.39
C VAL A 313 8.41 -10.40 1.24
N SER A 314 8.10 -9.77 0.10
CA SER A 314 7.63 -10.46 -1.10
C SER A 314 8.66 -11.48 -1.60
N ASP A 315 9.92 -11.07 -1.73
CA ASP A 315 11.01 -11.92 -2.19
C ASP A 315 11.24 -13.12 -1.25
N TRP A 316 11.19 -12.88 0.06
CA TRP A 316 11.22 -13.93 1.07
C TRP A 316 10.07 -14.93 0.89
N ALA A 317 8.83 -14.44 0.86
CA ALA A 317 7.64 -15.28 0.85
C ALA A 317 7.62 -16.21 -0.38
N TYR A 318 7.97 -15.68 -1.55
CA TYR A 318 8.02 -16.43 -2.80
C TYR A 318 9.22 -17.37 -2.87
N SER A 319 10.37 -16.99 -2.30
CA SER A 319 11.54 -17.89 -2.18
C SER A 319 11.24 -19.11 -1.32
N VAL A 320 10.58 -18.92 -0.16
CA VAL A 320 10.15 -20.02 0.71
C VAL A 320 9.10 -20.89 0.04
N ALA A 321 8.14 -20.29 -0.66
CA ALA A 321 7.13 -21.02 -1.43
C ALA A 321 7.79 -21.91 -2.48
N GLN A 322 8.75 -21.37 -3.24
CA GLN A 322 9.51 -22.11 -4.24
C GLN A 322 10.31 -23.26 -3.64
N ALA A 323 11.04 -23.00 -2.55
CA ALA A 323 11.82 -24.03 -1.86
C ALA A 323 10.94 -25.16 -1.26
N ASN A 324 9.67 -24.88 -1.01
CA ASN A 324 8.69 -25.86 -0.51
C ASN A 324 7.86 -26.54 -1.61
N GLY A 325 8.01 -26.14 -2.88
CA GLY A 325 7.11 -26.59 -3.95
C GLY A 325 5.65 -26.21 -3.70
N ALA A 326 5.41 -25.07 -3.04
CA ALA A 326 4.06 -24.60 -2.75
C ALA A 326 3.33 -24.24 -4.04
N LYS A 327 2.00 -24.38 -4.02
CA LYS A 327 1.14 -23.90 -5.11
C LYS A 327 0.76 -22.44 -4.89
N LEU A 328 0.77 -21.65 -5.96
CA LEU A 328 0.38 -20.25 -5.96
C LEU A 328 -1.02 -20.09 -6.53
N TRP A 329 -1.82 -19.23 -5.92
CA TRP A 329 -3.20 -18.95 -6.33
C TRP A 329 -3.22 -18.10 -7.61
N LEU A 330 -3.82 -18.61 -8.68
CA LEU A 330 -3.96 -17.89 -9.95
C LEU A 330 -5.31 -17.20 -10.04
N SER A 331 -6.39 -17.96 -9.79
CA SER A 331 -7.76 -17.49 -9.86
C SER A 331 -8.66 -18.41 -9.02
N LYS A 332 -9.97 -18.20 -9.04
CA LYS A 332 -10.91 -19.03 -8.28
C LYS A 332 -10.76 -20.50 -8.68
N ASP A 333 -10.46 -21.34 -7.69
CA ASP A 333 -10.25 -22.79 -7.81
C ASP A 333 -9.03 -23.19 -8.70
N GLU A 334 -8.13 -22.25 -9.02
CA GLU A 334 -7.00 -22.48 -9.92
C GLU A 334 -5.66 -22.13 -9.27
N PHE A 335 -4.70 -23.05 -9.37
CA PHE A 335 -3.38 -22.93 -8.75
C PHE A 335 -2.27 -23.40 -9.68
N VAL A 336 -1.13 -22.70 -9.63
CA VAL A 336 0.08 -23.01 -10.42
C VAL A 336 1.26 -23.37 -9.52
N ILE A 337 2.23 -24.12 -10.04
CA ILE A 337 3.42 -24.52 -9.27
C ILE A 337 4.47 -23.42 -9.31
N THR A 338 5.16 -23.17 -8.20
CA THR A 338 6.30 -22.25 -8.13
C THR A 338 7.40 -22.65 -9.11
N GLY A 339 7.81 -21.73 -9.99
CA GLY A 339 8.88 -21.96 -10.96
C GLY A 339 8.46 -22.69 -12.24
N SER A 340 7.19 -23.07 -12.40
CA SER A 340 6.69 -23.32 -13.74
C SER A 340 6.61 -21.98 -14.45
N THR A 341 7.54 -21.72 -15.37
CA THR A 341 7.26 -20.89 -16.54
C THR A 341 6.18 -21.61 -17.34
N GLN A 342 4.95 -21.58 -16.82
CA GLN A 342 3.83 -21.71 -17.72
C GLN A 342 3.84 -20.43 -18.55
N VAL A 343 4.57 -20.49 -19.66
CA VAL A 343 4.11 -19.89 -20.90
C VAL A 343 2.84 -20.64 -21.29
N THR A 344 1.79 -20.46 -20.50
CA THR A 344 0.44 -20.71 -20.97
C THR A 344 0.00 -19.39 -21.55
N THR A 345 0.14 -19.30 -22.86
CA THR A 345 -0.86 -18.68 -23.73
C THR A 345 -2.23 -19.31 -23.48
N ALA A 346 -2.76 -19.18 -22.26
CA ALA A 346 -4.18 -19.30 -22.01
C ALA A 346 -4.76 -17.97 -22.47
N GLN A 347 -5.19 -17.92 -23.73
CA GLN A 347 -6.24 -16.99 -24.16
C GLN A 347 -7.46 -17.24 -23.25
N LEU A 348 -7.47 -16.58 -22.10
CA LEU A 348 -8.73 -16.29 -21.42
C LEU A 348 -9.46 -15.34 -22.36
N ALA A 349 -10.50 -15.86 -23.00
CA ALA A 349 -11.35 -15.09 -23.89
C ALA A 349 -11.69 -13.75 -23.22
N PRO A 350 -11.44 -12.61 -23.88
CA PRO A 350 -11.76 -11.31 -23.31
C PRO A 350 -13.27 -11.29 -23.08
N THR A 351 -13.67 -11.32 -21.82
CA THR A 351 -15.04 -10.93 -21.47
C THR A 351 -15.10 -9.44 -21.83
N LYS A 352 -15.79 -9.14 -22.94
CA LYS A 352 -15.97 -7.78 -23.45
C LYS A 352 -16.59 -6.90 -22.38
N VAL A 353 -15.75 -6.15 -21.68
CA VAL A 353 -16.09 -4.83 -21.16
C VAL A 353 -15.15 -3.89 -21.89
N LYS A 354 -15.67 -3.21 -22.92
CA LYS A 354 -14.93 -2.18 -23.64
C LYS A 354 -14.86 -0.94 -22.75
N ALA A 355 -13.72 -0.71 -22.11
CA ALA A 355 -13.27 0.64 -21.83
C ALA A 355 -12.49 1.12 -23.07
N ALA A 356 -12.73 2.36 -23.50
CA ALA A 356 -12.36 2.81 -24.85
C ALA A 356 -10.86 3.02 -25.11
N ASN A 357 -9.96 2.91 -24.11
CA ASN A 357 -8.60 3.46 -24.27
C ASN A 357 -7.43 2.47 -24.15
N ASP A 358 -7.65 1.16 -24.35
CA ASP A 358 -6.55 0.19 -24.30
C ASP A 358 -6.13 -0.28 -25.70
N ALA A 359 -5.21 0.48 -26.30
CA ALA A 359 -4.28 -0.05 -27.30
C ALA A 359 -2.85 0.06 -26.73
N PHE A 360 -2.34 -1.06 -26.22
CA PHE A 360 -0.95 -1.22 -25.80
C PHE A 360 -0.12 -1.80 -26.96
N THR A 361 1.11 -1.31 -27.13
CA THR A 361 2.37 -2.03 -27.49
C THR A 361 3.42 -0.98 -27.93
N ALA A 362 4.72 -1.04 -27.64
CA ALA A 362 5.61 -1.97 -26.96
C ALA A 362 6.77 -1.18 -26.32
N ALA A 363 7.43 -1.74 -25.31
CA ALA A 363 8.56 -1.13 -24.62
C ALA A 363 9.83 -1.11 -25.51
N VAL A 364 10.54 0.02 -25.51
CA VAL A 364 11.93 0.13 -25.99
C VAL A 364 12.83 0.38 -24.78
N SER A 365 13.91 -0.39 -24.69
CA SER A 365 14.95 -0.33 -23.66
C SER A 365 15.72 1.01 -23.66
N PRO A 366 16.33 1.42 -22.53
CA PRO A 366 17.08 2.65 -22.44
C PRO A 366 18.52 2.41 -22.88
N ASP A 367 18.90 2.90 -24.05
CA ASP A 367 20.28 3.35 -24.38
C ASP A 367 20.32 3.86 -25.83
N ALA A 368 20.03 5.15 -26.02
CA ALA A 368 20.55 5.99 -27.10
C ALA A 368 20.07 7.44 -26.87
N VAL A 369 21.00 8.39 -26.84
CA VAL A 369 20.68 9.81 -26.99
C VAL A 369 20.05 9.98 -28.37
N ASN A 370 18.72 10.13 -28.42
CA ASN A 370 17.99 10.32 -29.68
C ASN A 370 17.47 11.76 -29.74
N ILE A 371 17.98 12.52 -30.72
CA ILE A 371 17.62 13.90 -31.01
C ILE A 371 16.31 13.92 -31.81
N ASN A 372 15.26 13.28 -31.29
CA ASN A 372 13.93 13.34 -31.87
C ASN A 372 13.09 14.40 -31.12
N PRO A 373 12.47 15.36 -31.82
CA PRO A 373 11.57 16.30 -31.19
C PRO A 373 10.42 15.54 -30.54
N LEU A 374 10.08 15.91 -29.30
CA LEU A 374 8.96 15.36 -28.56
C LEU A 374 7.68 15.41 -29.42
N GLN A 375 6.94 14.32 -29.50
CA GLN A 375 5.68 14.28 -30.25
C GLN A 375 4.48 14.19 -29.31
N LEU A 376 3.39 14.89 -29.66
CA LEU A 376 2.10 14.85 -28.97
C LEU A 376 1.04 14.21 -29.86
N ARG A 377 0.06 13.58 -29.21
CA ARG A 377 -1.16 13.09 -29.88
C ARG A 377 -1.97 14.27 -30.37
N TYR A 378 -2.31 14.27 -31.64
CA TYR A 378 -3.23 15.20 -32.29
C TYR A 378 -4.50 14.45 -32.67
N PHE A 379 -5.64 14.97 -32.23
CA PHE A 379 -6.95 14.41 -32.51
C PHE A 379 -7.68 15.31 -33.51
N PRO A 380 -7.58 15.05 -34.82
CA PRO A 380 -8.23 15.86 -35.85
C PRO A 380 -9.77 15.76 -35.79
N ASN A 381 -10.29 14.61 -35.34
CA ASN A 381 -11.72 14.31 -35.27
C ASN A 381 -12.36 14.74 -33.93
N ILE A 382 -11.56 14.98 -32.89
CA ILE A 382 -12.02 15.64 -31.67
C ILE A 382 -12.07 17.15 -31.95
N LYS A 383 -13.15 17.61 -32.59
CA LYS A 383 -13.46 19.03 -32.70
C LYS A 383 -14.02 19.50 -31.37
N ILE A 384 -13.18 20.10 -30.53
CA ILE A 384 -13.64 20.66 -29.26
C ILE A 384 -14.53 21.86 -29.58
N ALA A 385 -15.83 21.70 -29.35
CA ALA A 385 -16.78 22.68 -29.80
C ALA A 385 -16.69 23.97 -28.99
N CYS A 386 -16.45 25.06 -29.69
CA CYS A 386 -16.70 26.43 -29.29
C CYS A 386 -18.11 26.82 -29.77
N GLY A 387 -19.15 26.05 -29.43
CA GLY A 387 -20.51 26.31 -29.88
C GLY A 387 -21.52 25.60 -29.00
N HIS A 388 -22.25 24.65 -29.56
CA HIS A 388 -22.99 23.62 -28.83
C HIS A 388 -22.12 22.36 -28.72
N PHE A 389 -22.47 21.43 -27.84
CA PHE A 389 -21.83 20.11 -27.81
C PHE A 389 -21.90 19.46 -29.19
N THR A 390 -20.74 19.09 -29.74
CA THR A 390 -20.63 18.47 -31.08
C THR A 390 -20.04 17.09 -30.92
N THR A 391 -20.59 16.13 -31.67
CA THR A 391 -20.07 14.76 -31.74
C THR A 391 -18.64 14.77 -32.27
N GLY A 392 -17.76 14.05 -31.58
CA GLY A 392 -16.39 13.81 -32.02
C GLY A 392 -15.99 12.38 -31.68
N ASP A 393 -15.02 11.87 -32.41
CA ASP A 393 -14.42 10.57 -32.15
C ASP A 393 -12.91 10.71 -32.04
N ASP A 394 -12.30 9.80 -31.29
CA ASP A 394 -10.86 9.70 -31.12
C ASP A 394 -10.21 8.82 -32.19
N SER A 395 -10.98 8.38 -33.19
CA SER A 395 -10.43 7.64 -34.32
C SER A 395 -9.60 8.59 -35.18
N ASN A 396 -8.51 8.08 -35.76
CA ASN A 396 -7.53 8.87 -36.53
C ASN A 396 -6.59 9.76 -35.69
N VAL A 397 -5.99 9.22 -34.63
CA VAL A 397 -4.91 9.90 -33.86
C VAL A 397 -3.65 10.04 -34.72
N GLU A 398 -3.18 11.28 -34.85
CA GLU A 398 -1.90 11.61 -35.47
C GLU A 398 -0.86 11.96 -34.40
N TYR A 399 0.43 11.84 -34.72
CA TYR A 399 1.52 12.30 -33.85
C TYR A 399 2.21 13.47 -34.52
N VAL A 400 2.17 14.63 -33.88
CA VAL A 400 2.78 15.87 -34.39
C VAL A 400 3.85 16.38 -33.42
N ASN A 401 4.81 17.14 -33.93
CA ASN A 401 5.85 17.73 -33.08
C ASN A 401 5.22 18.65 -32.02
N ALA A 402 5.70 18.52 -30.79
CA ALA A 402 5.24 19.33 -29.68
C ALA A 402 5.55 20.81 -29.94
N PRO A 403 4.59 21.72 -29.69
CA PRO A 403 4.80 23.14 -29.93
C PRO A 403 5.88 23.70 -28.99
N ALA A 404 6.74 24.58 -29.52
CA ALA A 404 7.80 25.22 -28.75
C ALA A 404 7.24 26.32 -27.83
N GLY A 405 7.97 26.66 -26.76
CA GLY A 405 7.62 27.78 -25.87
C GLY A 405 6.71 27.44 -24.68
N PHE A 406 6.29 26.18 -24.52
CA PHE A 406 5.36 25.75 -23.46
C PHE A 406 6.00 24.94 -22.31
N GLY A 407 7.33 25.03 -22.14
CA GLY A 407 8.07 24.31 -21.10
C GLY A 407 8.16 22.79 -21.34
N THR A 408 8.30 22.00 -20.27
CA THR A 408 8.39 20.54 -20.35
C THR A 408 7.01 19.93 -20.59
N LEU A 409 6.73 19.56 -21.84
CA LEU A 409 5.50 18.87 -22.22
C LEU A 409 5.63 17.37 -21.97
N ASN A 410 4.53 16.75 -21.55
CA ASN A 410 4.43 15.32 -21.29
C ASN A 410 3.43 14.68 -22.27
N PRO A 411 3.85 13.81 -23.21
CA PRO A 411 2.98 13.16 -24.20
C PRO A 411 1.85 12.30 -23.63
N ASP A 412 1.95 11.89 -22.37
CA ASP A 412 0.91 11.12 -21.67
C ASP A 412 -0.14 12.02 -21.03
N LYS A 413 0.16 13.31 -20.84
CA LYS A 413 -0.75 14.29 -20.23
C LYS A 413 -1.21 15.36 -21.22
N HIS A 414 -0.45 15.63 -22.27
CA HIS A 414 -0.71 16.71 -23.21
C HIS A 414 -1.09 16.18 -24.58
N PHE A 415 -2.07 16.82 -25.19
CA PHE A 415 -2.53 16.50 -26.53
C PHE A 415 -3.02 17.77 -27.24
N LEU A 416 -3.25 17.63 -28.55
CA LEU A 416 -3.69 18.70 -29.43
C LEU A 416 -5.05 18.38 -30.03
N ALA A 417 -5.91 19.39 -30.11
CA ALA A 417 -7.22 19.31 -30.77
C ALA A 417 -7.57 20.67 -31.39
N ARG A 418 -8.54 20.71 -32.32
CA ARG A 418 -8.98 21.99 -32.93
C ARG A 418 -10.21 22.55 -32.24
N ALA A 419 -10.22 23.87 -32.05
CA ALA A 419 -11.41 24.62 -31.72
C ALA A 419 -12.39 24.60 -32.91
N SER A 420 -13.69 24.50 -32.63
CA SER A 420 -14.75 24.52 -33.66
C SER A 420 -15.93 25.38 -33.24
N GLY A 421 -16.15 26.53 -33.87
CA GLY A 421 -17.23 27.48 -33.60
C GLY A 421 -16.79 28.79 -32.94
N ASN A 422 -17.76 29.62 -32.55
CA ASN A 422 -17.57 31.02 -32.15
C ASN A 422 -17.90 31.35 -30.67
N SER A 423 -18.25 30.40 -29.82
CA SER A 423 -18.62 30.64 -28.42
C SER A 423 -17.44 31.13 -27.56
N MET A 424 -16.20 30.90 -27.99
CA MET A 424 -15.00 31.28 -27.24
C MET A 424 -14.24 32.45 -27.87
N ASN A 425 -14.81 33.12 -28.89
CA ASN A 425 -14.16 34.19 -29.67
C ASN A 425 -14.27 35.60 -29.05
N GLY A 426 -14.83 35.73 -27.85
CA GLY A 426 -15.00 37.02 -27.17
C GLY A 426 -13.90 37.33 -26.14
N GLY A 427 -13.89 38.58 -25.65
CA GLY A 427 -12.98 39.02 -24.58
C GLY A 427 -11.55 39.33 -25.02
N LYS A 428 -10.63 39.48 -24.05
CA LYS A 428 -9.23 39.90 -24.27
C LYS A 428 -8.33 38.82 -24.89
N HIS A 429 -8.71 37.55 -24.74
CA HIS A 429 -7.97 36.38 -25.23
C HIS A 429 -8.93 35.44 -25.97
N PRO A 430 -9.33 35.79 -27.20
CA PRO A 430 -10.29 35.03 -27.98
C PRO A 430 -9.69 33.70 -28.45
N ILE A 431 -10.54 32.67 -28.53
CA ILE A 431 -10.24 31.39 -29.18
C ILE A 431 -11.12 31.34 -30.43
N LEU A 432 -10.48 31.40 -31.59
CA LEU A 432 -11.14 31.45 -32.89
C LEU A 432 -11.36 30.05 -33.46
N ASP A 433 -12.37 29.93 -34.32
CA ASP A 433 -12.65 28.71 -35.06
C ASP A 433 -11.40 28.20 -35.81
N GLY A 434 -11.15 26.90 -35.75
CA GLY A 434 -10.03 26.24 -36.41
C GLY A 434 -8.68 26.34 -35.69
N GLN A 435 -8.54 27.17 -34.65
CA GLN A 435 -7.28 27.29 -33.90
C GLN A 435 -6.89 25.99 -33.19
N LEU A 436 -5.59 25.74 -33.11
CA LEU A 436 -5.05 24.55 -32.46
C LEU A 436 -4.91 24.79 -30.95
N LEU A 437 -5.41 23.84 -30.16
CA LEU A 437 -5.45 23.94 -28.70
C LEU A 437 -4.47 22.95 -28.08
N LEU A 438 -3.59 23.43 -27.20
CA LEU A 438 -2.81 22.59 -26.30
C LEU A 438 -3.62 22.30 -25.05
N LEU A 439 -3.97 21.03 -24.87
CA LEU A 439 -4.80 20.55 -23.77
C LEU A 439 -3.99 19.65 -22.86
N GLU A 440 -4.23 19.77 -21.56
CA GLU A 440 -3.66 18.90 -20.53
C GLU A 440 -4.77 18.10 -19.87
N LEU A 441 -4.65 16.78 -19.86
CA LEU A 441 -5.60 15.88 -19.22
C LEU A 441 -5.72 16.21 -17.72
N ILE A 442 -6.95 16.38 -17.29
CA ILE A 442 -7.28 16.54 -15.88
C ILE A 442 -7.34 15.14 -15.27
N SER A 443 -6.31 14.84 -14.48
CA SER A 443 -6.27 13.70 -13.58
C SER A 443 -6.67 14.16 -12.18
N PRO A 444 -7.10 13.27 -11.27
CA PRO A 444 -7.41 13.67 -9.90
C PRO A 444 -6.23 14.39 -9.20
N GLU A 445 -5.00 14.05 -9.57
CA GLU A 445 -3.74 14.65 -9.11
C GLU A 445 -3.43 16.03 -9.75
N SER A 446 -4.00 16.35 -10.92
CA SER A 446 -3.80 17.62 -11.64
C SER A 446 -5.03 18.53 -11.69
N ALA A 447 -6.16 18.07 -11.12
CA ALA A 447 -7.44 18.78 -11.15
C ALA A 447 -7.36 20.15 -10.48
N GLY A 448 -6.69 20.26 -9.32
CA GLY A 448 -6.58 21.52 -8.58
C GLY A 448 -7.92 22.26 -8.45
N SER A 449 -7.88 23.59 -8.32
CA SER A 449 -9.09 24.39 -8.52
C SER A 449 -9.33 24.60 -10.02
N LEU A 450 -10.52 24.22 -10.50
CA LEU A 450 -10.96 24.53 -11.87
C LEU A 450 -11.63 25.92 -11.97
N GLN A 451 -11.73 26.65 -10.86
CA GLN A 451 -12.29 27.99 -10.83
C GLN A 451 -11.50 28.93 -11.75
N ASN A 452 -12.20 29.61 -12.67
CA ASN A 452 -11.63 30.51 -13.67
C ASN A 452 -10.71 29.84 -14.70
N CYS A 453 -10.74 28.51 -14.82
CA CYS A 453 -10.03 27.80 -15.89
C CYS A 453 -10.95 27.61 -17.11
N THR A 454 -10.37 27.67 -18.31
CA THR A 454 -11.00 27.17 -19.53
C THR A 454 -10.78 25.66 -19.63
N VAL A 455 -11.85 24.87 -19.68
CA VAL A 455 -11.78 23.41 -19.67
C VAL A 455 -12.56 22.81 -20.82
N ALA A 456 -12.13 21.62 -21.25
CA ALA A 456 -12.85 20.75 -22.15
C ALA A 456 -13.76 19.82 -21.34
N ILE A 457 -15.03 19.81 -21.72
CA ILE A 457 -16.10 19.01 -21.15
C ILE A 457 -16.53 17.98 -22.18
N GLU A 458 -16.72 16.75 -21.73
CA GLU A 458 -17.28 15.63 -22.47
C GLU A 458 -18.64 15.25 -21.87
N ARG A 459 -19.57 14.85 -22.74
CA ARG A 459 -20.81 14.18 -22.33
C ARG A 459 -21.18 13.14 -23.39
N GLN A 460 -22.07 12.22 -23.06
CA GLN A 460 -22.66 11.30 -24.04
C GLN A 460 -24.09 11.72 -24.37
N ASP A 461 -24.45 11.64 -25.65
CA ASP A 461 -25.86 11.76 -26.06
C ASP A 461 -26.64 10.46 -25.88
N GLU A 462 -27.93 10.48 -26.21
CA GLU A 462 -28.83 9.32 -26.07
C GLU A 462 -28.42 8.11 -26.94
N SER A 463 -27.59 8.34 -27.97
CA SER A 463 -27.06 7.30 -28.85
C SER A 463 -25.73 6.71 -28.33
N GLY A 464 -25.16 7.30 -27.27
CA GLY A 464 -23.86 6.92 -26.70
C GLY A 464 -22.67 7.58 -27.40
N ASP A 465 -22.91 8.56 -28.28
CA ASP A 465 -21.85 9.28 -28.97
C ASP A 465 -21.28 10.38 -28.05
N ASN A 466 -19.95 10.47 -28.01
CA ASN A 466 -19.27 11.47 -27.20
C ASN A 466 -19.37 12.85 -27.86
N GLN A 467 -19.75 13.85 -27.06
CA GLN A 467 -19.82 15.24 -27.47
C GLN A 467 -18.88 16.10 -26.62
N TYR A 468 -18.20 17.04 -27.28
CA TYR A 468 -17.17 17.86 -26.64
C TYR A 468 -17.50 19.35 -26.64
N LEU A 469 -17.17 20.06 -25.57
CA LEU A 469 -17.42 21.49 -25.40
C LEU A 469 -16.25 22.18 -24.68
N LEU A 470 -15.89 23.42 -25.07
CA LEU A 470 -14.94 24.26 -24.33
C LEU A 470 -15.65 25.41 -23.60
N ARG A 471 -15.45 25.56 -22.29
CA ARG A 471 -16.05 26.64 -21.48
C ARG A 471 -15.14 27.10 -20.34
N ASP A 472 -15.35 28.33 -19.89
CA ASP A 472 -14.76 28.82 -18.64
C ASP A 472 -15.62 28.36 -17.45
N VAL A 473 -14.99 27.85 -16.39
CA VAL A 473 -15.71 27.33 -15.21
C VAL A 473 -15.77 28.39 -14.11
N LYS A 474 -16.98 28.65 -13.58
CA LYS A 474 -17.18 29.44 -12.36
C LYS A 474 -18.11 28.74 -11.39
N LYS A 475 -17.68 28.64 -10.13
CA LYS A 475 -18.48 28.21 -8.98
C LYS A 475 -19.15 29.42 -8.34
N ASP A 476 -20.44 29.32 -8.07
CA ASP A 476 -21.18 30.33 -7.32
C ASP A 476 -21.12 30.12 -5.79
N ALA A 477 -21.74 31.02 -5.03
CA ALA A 477 -21.74 30.99 -3.57
C ALA A 477 -22.45 29.75 -2.98
N ASN A 478 -23.35 29.11 -3.74
CA ASN A 478 -24.06 27.91 -3.33
C ASN A 478 -23.30 26.64 -3.74
N GLY A 479 -22.15 26.79 -4.39
CA GLY A 479 -21.30 25.70 -4.82
C GLY A 479 -21.67 25.10 -6.18
N GLN A 480 -22.62 25.68 -6.92
CA GLN A 480 -23.01 25.25 -8.25
C GLN A 480 -21.98 25.72 -9.29
N TYR A 481 -21.61 24.84 -10.21
CA TYR A 481 -20.70 25.17 -11.31
C TYR A 481 -21.47 25.65 -12.54
N HIS A 482 -21.00 26.77 -13.09
CA HIS A 482 -21.48 27.44 -14.30
C HIS A 482 -20.40 27.37 -15.37
N LEU A 483 -20.78 26.95 -16.58
CA LEU A 483 -19.93 26.85 -17.75
C LEU A 483 -20.24 28.04 -18.67
N ILE A 484 -19.28 28.93 -18.81
CA ILE A 484 -19.46 30.26 -19.41
C ILE A 484 -18.70 30.34 -20.74
N ALA A 485 -19.38 30.82 -21.77
CA ALA A 485 -18.78 31.15 -23.06
C ALA A 485 -18.07 32.52 -22.99
N LYS A 486 -16.97 32.70 -23.73
CA LYS A 486 -16.32 34.02 -23.82
C LYS A 486 -17.09 35.00 -24.71
N ASN A 487 -17.84 34.47 -25.68
CA ASN A 487 -18.75 35.24 -26.50
C ASN A 487 -20.09 35.43 -25.76
N PRO A 488 -20.52 36.68 -25.49
CA PRO A 488 -21.73 36.96 -24.73
C PRO A 488 -23.03 36.54 -25.43
N ASP A 489 -23.00 36.24 -26.74
CA ASP A 489 -24.17 35.79 -27.49
C ASP A 489 -24.58 34.34 -27.12
N PHE A 490 -23.77 33.64 -26.34
CA PHE A 490 -24.02 32.25 -25.92
C PHE A 490 -24.46 32.19 -24.45
N PRO A 491 -25.50 31.40 -24.12
CA PRO A 491 -25.99 31.29 -22.75
C PRO A 491 -25.00 30.59 -21.83
N VAL A 492 -25.08 30.94 -20.54
CA VAL A 492 -24.39 30.20 -19.46
C VAL A 492 -25.08 28.86 -19.26
N LEU A 493 -24.29 27.78 -19.19
CA LEU A 493 -24.80 26.44 -18.90
C LEU A 493 -24.54 26.10 -17.44
N ILE A 494 -25.48 25.40 -16.80
CA ILE A 494 -25.29 24.85 -15.46
C ILE A 494 -24.68 23.46 -15.64
N ALA A 495 -23.58 23.18 -14.94
CA ALA A 495 -22.96 21.86 -14.98
C ALA A 495 -23.83 20.84 -14.22
N ASP A 496 -24.04 19.68 -14.83
CA ASP A 496 -24.74 18.54 -14.25
C ASP A 496 -23.87 17.28 -14.30
N GLU A 497 -24.39 16.17 -13.76
CA GLU A 497 -23.66 14.90 -13.63
C GLU A 497 -23.33 14.23 -14.99
N SER A 498 -23.98 14.64 -16.08
CA SER A 498 -23.69 14.13 -17.42
C SER A 498 -22.46 14.79 -18.05
N MET A 499 -21.96 15.88 -17.47
CA MET A 499 -20.87 16.69 -18.01
C MET A 499 -19.55 16.41 -17.28
N LEU A 500 -18.67 15.63 -17.91
CA LEU A 500 -17.35 15.29 -17.39
C LEU A 500 -16.30 16.29 -17.87
N THR A 501 -15.67 17.01 -16.95
CA THR A 501 -14.49 17.81 -17.29
C THR A 501 -13.26 16.89 -17.39
N PHE A 502 -12.62 16.81 -18.56
CA PHE A 502 -11.56 15.83 -18.81
C PHE A 502 -10.20 16.46 -19.18
N ALA A 503 -10.16 17.71 -19.62
CA ALA A 503 -8.92 18.41 -19.92
C ALA A 503 -9.00 19.92 -19.64
N ARG A 504 -7.86 20.55 -19.36
CA ARG A 504 -7.72 22.01 -19.25
C ARG A 504 -7.01 22.57 -20.47
N LEU A 505 -7.43 23.75 -20.91
CA LEU A 505 -6.69 24.52 -21.90
C LEU A 505 -5.41 25.07 -21.28
N LYS A 506 -4.26 24.76 -21.90
CA LYS A 506 -2.96 25.33 -21.53
C LYS A 506 -2.64 26.55 -22.37
N ALA A 507 -2.89 26.47 -23.68
CA ALA A 507 -2.65 27.56 -24.62
C ALA A 507 -3.36 27.32 -25.96
N VAL A 508 -3.52 28.40 -26.71
CA VAL A 508 -3.73 28.35 -28.16
C VAL A 508 -2.34 28.31 -28.82
N VAL A 509 -2.13 27.37 -29.73
CA VAL A 509 -0.88 27.22 -30.48
C VAL A 509 -1.00 28.02 -31.77
N GLU A 510 -0.03 28.91 -32.02
CA GLU A 510 0.07 29.70 -33.25
C GLU A 510 0.56 28.88 -34.46
#